data_AF-A0A7J8CA51-F1
#
_entry.id   AF-A0A7J8CA51-F1
#
_cell.length_a   1.000
_cell.length_b   1.000
_cell.length_c   1.000
_cell.angle_alpha   90.00
_cell.angle_beta   90.00
_cell.angle_gamma   90.00
#
_symmetry.space_group_name_H-M   'P 1'
#
loop_
_entity.id
_entity.type
_entity.pdbx_description
1 polymer ?
#
loop_
_entity_poly.entity_id
_entity_poly.type
_entity_poly.pdbx_seq_one_letter_code
_entity_poly.pdbx_strand_id
1 'polypeptide(L)'
;MPPGKQDAAEAPAAAPATTTAPPADESTQTPEEIAFYAPSYITLTILALICFFPLGLLAAIFSYKTCRANRNSNWEEAYRNSGRTGWLDAFAIIIGLGIFYYSSLWV
;
A
#
# COMPACT_ATOMS: atom_id res chain seq x y z
N MET A 1 -20.98 66.05 -33.08
CA MET A 1 -20.10 65.55 -34.16
C MET A 1 -19.31 64.37 -33.60
N PRO A 2 -19.51 63.13 -34.11
CA PRO A 2 -18.78 61.88 -33.75
C PRO A 2 -17.47 61.77 -34.59
N PRO A 3 -16.69 60.66 -34.67
CA PRO A 3 -16.70 59.31 -34.05
C PRO A 3 -15.44 59.06 -33.16
N GLY A 4 -14.99 57.86 -32.77
CA GLY A 4 -15.54 56.48 -32.81
C GLY A 4 -14.70 55.42 -33.59
N LYS A 5 -14.67 54.17 -33.08
CA LYS A 5 -13.98 52.92 -33.56
C LYS A 5 -12.45 52.76 -33.38
N GLN A 6 -12.10 51.66 -32.70
CA GLN A 6 -11.22 50.53 -33.08
C GLN A 6 -9.85 50.70 -33.76
N ASP A 7 -9.02 49.69 -33.45
CA ASP A 7 -7.79 49.18 -34.10
C ASP A 7 -6.46 49.77 -33.59
N ALA A 8 -5.37 49.04 -33.40
CA ALA A 8 -5.04 47.62 -33.24
C ALA A 8 -3.51 47.60 -33.00
N ALA A 9 -3.00 46.87 -32.02
CA ALA A 9 -1.56 46.62 -31.91
C ALA A 9 -1.31 45.26 -31.24
N GLU A 10 -0.76 44.37 -32.07
CA GLU A 10 -0.36 42.98 -31.87
C GLU A 10 0.29 42.60 -30.52
N ALA A 11 0.17 41.31 -30.18
CA ALA A 11 0.88 40.68 -29.07
C ALA A 11 2.40 40.59 -29.31
N PRO A 12 3.18 40.17 -28.29
CA PRO A 12 3.46 38.74 -28.23
C PRO A 12 3.02 38.11 -26.91
N ALA A 13 2.54 36.87 -27.01
CA ALA A 13 2.25 36.05 -25.84
C ALA A 13 3.54 35.82 -25.04
N ALA A 14 3.58 36.28 -23.79
CA ALA A 14 4.58 35.82 -22.84
C ALA A 14 4.39 34.31 -22.66
N ALA A 15 5.42 33.54 -23.01
CA ALA A 15 5.38 32.08 -23.02
C ALA A 15 4.92 31.53 -21.66
N PRO A 16 4.27 30.34 -21.61
CA PRO A 16 4.03 29.68 -20.34
C PRO A 16 5.38 29.50 -19.63
N ALA A 17 5.45 29.97 -18.38
CA ALA A 17 6.60 29.68 -17.54
C ALA A 17 6.65 28.17 -17.33
N THR A 18 7.45 27.49 -18.15
CA THR A 18 7.88 26.11 -17.93
C THR A 18 8.79 26.09 -16.71
N THR A 19 8.18 26.25 -15.53
CA THR A 19 8.77 25.79 -14.28
C THR A 19 8.84 24.29 -14.39
N THR A 20 9.97 23.80 -14.89
CA THR A 20 10.33 22.40 -14.97
C THR A 20 10.00 21.76 -13.63
N ALA A 21 8.95 20.94 -13.60
CA ALA A 21 8.71 20.08 -12.46
C ALA A 21 9.99 19.26 -12.22
N PRO A 22 10.41 19.03 -10.96
CA PRO A 22 11.52 18.12 -10.68
C PRO A 22 11.31 16.81 -11.45
N PRO A 23 12.38 16.19 -11.99
CA PRO A 23 12.24 14.96 -12.74
C PRO A 23 11.45 13.96 -11.88
N ALA A 24 10.40 13.38 -12.47
CA ALA A 24 9.60 12.40 -11.78
C ALA A 24 10.46 11.17 -11.51
N ASP A 25 10.98 11.06 -10.28
CA ASP A 25 11.57 9.82 -9.80
C ASP A 25 10.51 8.73 -9.88
N GLU A 26 10.66 7.79 -10.82
CA GLU A 26 9.71 6.69 -11.10
C GLU A 26 9.55 5.68 -9.94
N SER A 27 10.00 6.04 -8.73
CA SER A 27 9.93 5.23 -7.51
C SER A 27 9.54 6.00 -6.23
N THR A 28 9.40 7.33 -6.29
CA THR A 28 9.05 8.14 -5.11
C THR A 28 7.54 8.40 -5.09
N GLN A 29 6.78 7.48 -4.50
CA GLN A 29 5.37 7.72 -4.13
C GLN A 29 5.24 9.01 -3.32
N THR A 30 4.11 9.71 -3.45
CA THR A 30 3.92 10.97 -2.73
C THR A 30 3.84 10.73 -1.20
N PRO A 31 4.17 11.73 -0.36
CA PRO A 31 4.03 11.59 1.10
C PRO A 31 2.62 11.21 1.54
N GLU A 32 1.60 11.68 0.81
CA GLU A 32 0.19 11.34 1.03
C GLU A 32 -0.08 9.86 0.71
N GLU A 33 0.42 9.36 -0.43
CA GLU A 33 0.31 7.95 -0.80
C GLU A 33 0.93 7.03 0.26
N ILE A 34 2.12 7.37 0.77
CA ILE A 34 2.81 6.60 1.82
C ILE A 34 1.97 6.57 3.12
N ALA A 35 1.24 7.64 3.44
CA ALA A 35 0.37 7.68 4.62
C ALA A 35 -0.86 6.75 4.53
N PHE A 36 -1.26 6.33 3.31
CA PHE A 36 -2.37 5.38 3.08
C PHE A 36 -1.93 3.92 2.97
N TYR A 37 -0.67 3.60 3.28
CA TYR A 37 -0.18 2.22 3.29
C TYR A 37 -1.00 1.30 4.21
N ALA A 38 -1.45 0.16 3.66
CA ALA A 38 -2.10 -0.86 4.47
C ALA A 38 -1.09 -1.51 5.45
N PRO A 39 -1.50 -1.85 6.68
CA PRO A 39 -0.62 -2.46 7.68
C PRO A 39 0.11 -3.71 7.18
N SER A 40 1.40 -3.81 7.49
CA SER A 40 2.21 -5.01 7.22
C SER A 40 2.27 -5.89 8.47
N TYR A 41 1.88 -7.16 8.33
CA TYR A 41 1.84 -8.13 9.43
C TYR A 41 3.06 -9.06 9.48
N ILE A 42 4.15 -8.76 8.75
CA ILE A 42 5.31 -9.65 8.53
C ILE A 42 5.79 -10.36 9.81
N THR A 43 5.96 -9.65 10.93
CA THR A 43 6.37 -10.23 12.21
C THR A 43 5.36 -11.23 12.78
N LEU A 44 4.06 -10.91 12.67
CA LEU A 44 2.96 -11.78 13.08
C LEU A 44 2.87 -13.01 12.16
N THR A 45 3.15 -12.83 10.86
CA THR A 45 3.17 -13.91 9.87
C THR A 45 4.35 -14.87 10.06
N ILE A 46 5.50 -14.37 10.50
CA ILE A 46 6.63 -15.22 10.92
C ILE A 46 6.24 -16.06 12.15
N LEU A 47 5.55 -15.47 13.13
CA LEU A 47 5.04 -16.21 14.29
C LEU A 47 3.97 -17.25 13.88
N ALA A 48 3.06 -16.90 12.96
CA ALA A 48 2.06 -17.80 12.40
C ALA A 48 2.69 -19.00 11.67
N LEU A 49 3.78 -18.79 10.93
CA LEU A 49 4.56 -19.87 10.30
C LEU A 49 5.18 -20.83 11.31
N ILE A 50 5.63 -20.33 12.47
CA ILE A 50 6.18 -21.15 13.56
C ILE A 50 5.06 -21.91 14.28
N CYS A 51 3.95 -21.25 14.61
CA CYS A 51 2.83 -21.85 15.33
C CYS A 51 2.07 -22.89 14.49
N PHE A 52 1.75 -22.58 13.24
CA PHE A 52 1.00 -23.48 12.36
C PHE A 52 1.33 -23.24 10.88
N PHE A 53 2.44 -23.84 10.46
CA PHE A 53 3.05 -23.68 9.14
C PHE A 53 2.09 -23.65 7.94
N PRO A 54 1.06 -24.53 7.81
CA PRO A 54 0.18 -24.53 6.64
C PRO A 54 -0.61 -23.23 6.46
N LEU A 55 -1.11 -22.65 7.56
CA LEU A 55 -1.92 -21.42 7.51
C LEU A 55 -1.03 -20.17 7.55
N GLY A 56 0.11 -20.21 8.26
CA GLY A 56 1.14 -19.17 8.19
C GLY A 56 1.73 -19.00 6.79
N LEU A 57 1.87 -20.09 6.02
CA LEU A 57 2.32 -20.01 4.62
C LEU A 57 1.28 -19.30 3.73
N LEU A 58 0.00 -19.56 3.95
CA LEU A 58 -1.07 -18.87 3.24
C LEU A 58 -1.09 -17.37 3.58
N ALA A 59 -0.90 -17.03 4.87
CA ALA A 59 -0.76 -15.65 5.31
C ALA A 59 0.48 -14.96 4.70
N ALA A 60 1.62 -15.64 4.61
CA ALA A 60 2.83 -15.11 3.96
C ALA A 60 2.60 -14.73 2.48
N ILE A 61 1.81 -15.52 1.74
CA ILE A 61 1.41 -15.20 0.36
C ILE A 61 0.56 -13.91 0.31
N PHE A 62 -0.38 -13.72 1.24
CA PHE A 62 -1.18 -12.49 1.31
C PHE A 62 -0.38 -11.28 1.83
N SER A 63 0.56 -11.47 2.77
CA SER A 63 1.48 -10.43 3.23
C SER A 63 2.37 -9.94 2.07
N TYR A 64 2.90 -10.85 1.25
CA TYR A 64 3.66 -10.48 0.06
C TYR A 64 2.81 -9.68 -0.96
N LYS A 65 1.56 -10.10 -1.19
CA LYS A 65 0.61 -9.35 -2.04
C LYS A 65 0.30 -7.96 -1.47
N THR A 66 0.20 -7.82 -0.15
CA THR A 66 0.02 -6.53 0.54
C THR A 66 1.21 -5.61 0.28
N CYS A 67 2.44 -6.09 0.50
CA CYS A 67 3.65 -5.31 0.23
C CYS A 67 3.78 -4.89 -1.24
N ARG A 68 3.38 -5.75 -2.18
CA ARG A 68 3.37 -5.42 -3.61
C ARG A 68 2.28 -4.40 -3.97
N ALA A 69 1.09 -4.50 -3.38
CA ALA A 69 0.00 -3.56 -3.63
C ALA A 69 0.29 -2.16 -3.05
N ASN A 70 0.85 -2.09 -1.84
CA ASN A 70 1.31 -0.84 -1.23
C ASN A 70 2.32 -0.08 -2.11
N ARG A 71 3.34 -0.77 -2.64
CA ARG A 71 4.35 -0.18 -3.56
C ARG A 71 3.78 0.32 -4.88
N ASN A 72 2.61 -0.17 -5.28
CA ASN A 72 1.94 0.16 -6.54
C ASN A 72 0.81 1.19 -6.36
N SER A 73 0.70 1.83 -5.19
CA SER A 73 -0.42 2.71 -4.81
C SER A 73 -1.82 2.06 -4.88
N ASN A 74 -1.91 0.73 -4.83
CA ASN A 74 -3.17 -0.01 -4.95
C ASN A 74 -3.82 -0.24 -3.57
N TRP A 75 -4.28 0.85 -2.94
CA TRP A 75 -4.76 0.88 -1.55
C TRP A 75 -5.85 -0.15 -1.22
N GLU A 76 -6.86 -0.28 -2.08
CA GLU A 76 -7.99 -1.18 -1.84
C GLU A 76 -7.56 -2.66 -1.83
N GLU A 77 -6.67 -3.05 -2.74
CA GLU A 77 -6.11 -4.40 -2.76
C GLU A 77 -5.13 -4.61 -1.59
N ALA A 78 -4.35 -3.59 -1.22
CA ALA A 78 -3.46 -3.67 -0.08
C ALA A 78 -4.24 -3.90 1.23
N TYR A 79 -5.28 -3.12 1.51
CA TYR A 79 -6.13 -3.31 2.70
C TYR A 79 -6.86 -4.65 2.69
N ARG A 80 -7.41 -5.07 1.54
CA ARG A 80 -8.07 -6.38 1.39
C ARG A 80 -7.13 -7.56 1.68
N ASN A 81 -5.88 -7.48 1.23
CA ASN A 81 -4.88 -8.53 1.49
C ASN A 81 -4.27 -8.42 2.90
N SER A 82 -4.11 -7.22 3.44
CA SER A 82 -3.67 -6.95 4.81
C SER A 82 -4.65 -7.56 5.82
N GLY A 83 -5.96 -7.27 5.68
CA GLY A 83 -7.00 -7.85 6.55
C GLY A 83 -7.07 -9.38 6.48
N ARG A 84 -6.90 -9.97 5.29
CA ARG A 84 -6.79 -11.44 5.13
C ARG A 84 -5.55 -11.99 5.83
N THR A 85 -4.41 -11.30 5.74
CA THR A 85 -3.16 -11.70 6.41
C THR A 85 -3.36 -11.73 7.92
N GLY A 86 -3.84 -10.62 8.52
CA GLY A 86 -4.06 -10.54 9.97
C GLY A 86 -5.08 -11.56 10.50
N TRP A 87 -6.13 -11.87 9.73
CA TRP A 87 -7.09 -12.94 10.07
C TRP A 87 -6.42 -14.32 10.05
N LEU A 88 -5.71 -14.66 8.96
CA LEU A 88 -5.02 -15.95 8.83
C LEU A 88 -3.94 -16.14 9.90
N ASP A 89 -3.18 -15.09 10.20
CA ASP A 89 -2.15 -15.09 11.24
C ASP A 89 -2.76 -15.37 12.63
N ALA A 90 -3.85 -14.69 12.98
CA ALA A 90 -4.54 -14.91 14.25
C ALA A 90 -5.02 -16.36 14.40
N PHE A 91 -5.66 -16.92 13.36
CA PHE A 91 -6.09 -18.32 13.39
C PHE A 91 -4.91 -19.30 13.44
N ALA A 92 -3.82 -19.04 12.71
CA ALA A 92 -2.63 -19.89 12.72
C ALA A 92 -1.99 -19.95 14.11
N ILE A 93 -1.86 -18.80 14.78
CA ILE A 93 -1.31 -18.69 16.12
C ILE A 93 -2.20 -19.39 17.15
N ILE A 94 -3.52 -19.14 17.12
CA ILE A 94 -4.47 -19.77 18.06
C ILE A 94 -4.51 -21.30 17.89
N ILE A 95 -4.56 -21.80 16.64
CA ILE A 95 -4.54 -23.24 16.35
C ILE A 95 -3.22 -23.87 16.80
N GLY A 96 -2.08 -23.26 16.45
CA GLY A 96 -0.76 -23.75 16.82
C GLY A 96 -0.54 -23.82 18.33
N LEU A 97 -0.92 -22.76 19.06
CA LEU A 97 -0.87 -22.74 20.52
C LEU A 97 -1.83 -23.77 21.14
N GLY A 98 -3.02 -23.97 20.56
CA GLY A 98 -3.97 -25.01 20.99
C GLY A 98 -3.42 -26.42 20.83
N ILE A 99 -2.76 -26.72 19.70
CA ILE A 99 -2.10 -28.02 19.46
C ILE A 99 -0.92 -28.21 20.42
N PHE A 100 -0.10 -27.17 20.62
CA PHE A 100 1.03 -27.22 21.56
C PHE A 100 0.55 -27.47 23.00
N TYR A 101 -0.44 -26.71 23.46
CA TYR A 101 -1.03 -26.88 24.79
C TYR A 101 -1.61 -28.27 24.96
N TYR A 102 -2.43 -28.76 24.02
CA TYR A 102 -2.97 -30.12 24.07
C TYR A 102 -1.84 -31.15 24.15
N SER A 103 -0.82 -31.04 23.30
CA SER A 103 0.31 -31.98 23.29
C SER A 103 1.07 -31.99 24.63
N SER A 104 1.20 -30.83 25.29
CA SER A 104 1.84 -30.70 26.60
C SER A 104 1.05 -31.29 27.77
N LEU A 105 -0.25 -31.61 27.59
CA LEU A 105 -1.06 -32.31 28.60
C LEU A 105 -0.96 -33.84 28.51
N TRP A 106 -0.39 -34.37 27.43
CA TRP A 106 -0.24 -35.81 27.15
C TRP A 106 1.24 -36.26 27.08
N VAL A 107 2.15 -35.40 27.56
CA VAL A 107 3.60 -35.63 27.76
C VAL A 107 3.88 -35.76 29.25
#